data_AF-A0A9C9MZB1-F1
#
_entry.id   AF-A0A9C9MZB1-F1
#
_cell.length_a   1.000
_cell.length_b   1.000
_cell.length_c   1.000
_cell.angle_alpha   90.00
_cell.angle_beta   90.00
_cell.angle_gamma   90.00
#
_symmetry.space_group_name_H-M   'P 1'
#
loop_
_entity.id
_entity.type
_entity.pdbx_description
1 polymer ?
#
loop_
_entity_poly.entity_id
_entity_poly.type
_entity_poly.pdbx_seq_one_letter_code
_entity_poly.pdbx_strand_id
1 'polypeptide(L)'
;MLYTIIDSAVTEDSHMYLRVQFHAESAGIYLLPALPQWYPVEDFYARLRQLRCPHLHAVPTGSQHYNGADVWDDVRLLCQWCGAD
;
A
#
# COMPACT_ATOMS: atom_id res chain seq x y z
N MET A 1 -2.55 16.13 -1.52
CA MET A 1 -3.69 15.53 -2.26
C MET A 1 -3.36 14.08 -2.59
N LEU A 2 -4.32 13.15 -2.41
CA LEU A 2 -4.17 11.75 -2.82
C LEU A 2 -4.91 11.54 -4.14
N TYR A 3 -4.24 11.02 -5.16
CA TYR A 3 -4.89 10.55 -6.38
C TYR A 3 -4.24 9.25 -6.88
N THR A 4 -5.01 8.48 -7.64
CA THR A 4 -4.57 7.21 -8.22
C THR A 4 -4.80 7.22 -9.71
N ILE A 5 -3.82 6.71 -10.46
CA ILE A 5 -3.96 6.50 -11.91
C ILE A 5 -4.18 5.00 -12.12
N ILE A 6 -5.23 4.65 -12.86
CA ILE A 6 -5.46 3.29 -13.35
C ILE A 6 -5.22 3.34 -14.85
N ASP A 7 -4.15 2.69 -15.33
CA ASP A 7 -3.81 2.73 -16.76
C ASP A 7 -4.38 1.53 -17.55
N SER A 8 -4.56 0.39 -16.87
CA SER A 8 -4.98 -0.87 -17.50
C SER A 8 -5.79 -1.73 -16.53
N ALA A 9 -6.64 -2.59 -17.09
CA ALA A 9 -7.36 -3.63 -16.36
C ALA A 9 -7.33 -4.94 -17.17
N VAL A 10 -7.15 -6.07 -16.49
CA VAL A 10 -7.26 -7.41 -17.11
C VAL A 10 -8.14 -8.31 -16.27
N THR A 11 -8.68 -9.35 -16.89
CA THR A 11 -9.37 -10.44 -16.19
C THR A 11 -8.64 -11.73 -16.49
N GLU A 12 -8.20 -12.42 -15.44
CA GLU A 12 -7.46 -13.69 -15.51
C GLU A 12 -8.05 -14.63 -14.46
N ASP A 13 -8.35 -15.87 -14.82
CA ASP A 13 -8.90 -16.89 -13.92
C ASP A 13 -10.10 -16.43 -13.06
N SER A 14 -11.03 -15.69 -13.66
CA SER A 14 -12.21 -15.09 -13.00
C SER A 14 -11.90 -14.00 -11.95
N HIS A 15 -10.66 -13.53 -11.88
CA HIS A 15 -10.23 -12.41 -11.03
C HIS A 15 -9.90 -11.20 -11.91
N MET A 16 -10.24 -10.01 -11.44
CA MET A 16 -9.93 -8.77 -12.14
C MET A 16 -8.72 -8.12 -11.49
N TYR A 17 -7.78 -7.66 -12.32
CA TYR A 17 -6.57 -6.99 -11.90
C TYR A 17 -6.51 -5.59 -12.50
N LEU A 18 -6.04 -4.64 -11.71
CA LEU A 18 -5.85 -3.24 -12.11
C LEU A 18 -4.38 -2.91 -12.06
N ARG A 19 -3.88 -2.21 -13.09
CA ARG A 19 -2.56 -1.60 -13.06
C ARG A 19 -2.68 -0.20 -12.50
N VAL A 20 -2.20 -0.04 -11.26
CA VAL A 20 -2.46 1.15 -10.44
C VAL A 20 -1.14 1.85 -10.10
N GLN A 21 -1.15 3.17 -10.23
CA GLN A 21 -0.13 4.07 -9.74
C GLN A 21 -0.69 4.95 -8.61
N PHE A 22 -0.10 4.88 -7.43
CA PHE A 22 -0.51 5.71 -6.28
C PHE A 22 0.34 6.98 -6.20
N HIS A 23 -0.34 8.13 -6.09
CA HIS A 23 0.28 9.42 -5.87
C HIS A 23 -0.26 10.04 -4.58
N ALA A 24 0.63 10.21 -3.59
CA ALA A 24 0.32 10.88 -2.34
C ALA A 24 1.19 12.13 -2.21
N GLU A 25 0.58 13.30 -2.37
CA GLU A 25 1.17 14.55 -1.90
C GLU A 25 0.78 14.72 -0.42
N SER A 26 1.65 14.27 0.48
CA SER A 26 1.59 14.67 1.88
C SER A 26 2.58 15.82 2.10
N ALA A 27 2.18 16.81 2.90
CA ALA A 27 2.98 18.00 3.18
C ALA A 27 4.36 17.62 3.76
N GLY A 28 5.38 17.52 2.90
CA GLY A 28 6.77 17.31 3.28
C GLY A 28 7.34 15.89 3.12
N ILE A 29 6.54 14.88 2.74
CA ILE A 29 7.05 13.54 2.41
C ILE A 29 6.60 13.20 0.99
N TYR A 30 7.49 13.42 0.03
CA TYR A 30 7.37 12.86 -1.30
C TYR A 30 7.61 11.35 -1.19
N LEU A 31 6.54 10.58 -1.03
CA LEU A 31 6.60 9.17 -1.41
C LEU A 31 6.84 9.18 -2.93
N LEU A 32 8.02 8.74 -3.37
CA LEU A 32 8.35 8.57 -4.79
C LEU A 32 7.12 8.01 -5.52
N PRO A 33 6.71 8.55 -6.68
CA PRO A 33 5.57 8.00 -7.40
C PRO A 33 5.87 6.52 -7.60
N ALA A 34 5.09 5.67 -6.93
CA ALA A 34 5.27 4.24 -7.04
C ALA A 34 5.17 3.89 -8.52
N LEU A 35 6.02 3.00 -9.04
CA LEU A 35 5.84 2.52 -10.40
C LEU A 35 4.46 1.84 -10.50
N PRO A 36 3.77 1.91 -11.66
CA PRO A 36 2.50 1.22 -11.83
C PRO A 36 2.66 -0.27 -11.54
N GLN A 37 1.82 -0.81 -10.64
CA GLN A 37 1.84 -2.20 -10.22
C GLN A 37 0.47 -2.84 -10.45
N TRP A 38 0.44 -4.15 -10.72
CA TRP A 38 -0.79 -4.91 -10.82
C TRP A 38 -1.31 -5.26 -9.44
N TYR A 39 -2.60 -5.04 -9.22
CA TYR A 39 -3.32 -5.37 -7.99
C TYR A 39 -4.57 -6.17 -8.33
N PRO A 40 -4.88 -7.25 -7.60
CA PRO A 40 -6.25 -7.74 -7.51
C PRO A 40 -7.17 -6.59 -7.11
N VAL A 41 -8.37 -6.55 -7.68
CA VAL A 41 -9.33 -5.44 -7.45
C VAL A 41 -9.72 -5.32 -5.99
N GLU A 42 -9.88 -6.45 -5.30
CA GLU A 42 -10.15 -6.55 -3.88
C GLU A 42 -9.05 -5.88 -3.03
N ASP A 43 -7.78 -6.12 -3.37
CA ASP A 43 -6.61 -5.54 -2.70
C ASP A 43 -6.50 -4.05 -3.00
N PHE A 44 -6.80 -3.62 -4.23
CA PHE A 44 -6.86 -2.21 -4.59
C PHE A 44 -7.86 -1.43 -3.73
N TYR A 45 -9.07 -1.97 -3.51
CA TYR A 45 -10.07 -1.33 -2.65
C TYR A 45 -9.66 -1.31 -1.17
N ALA A 46 -8.98 -2.35 -0.68
CA ALA A 46 -8.39 -2.32 0.65
C ALA A 46 -7.38 -1.16 0.77
N ARG A 47 -6.49 -1.04 -0.22
CA ARG A 47 -5.45 -0.01 -0.27
C ARG A 47 -5.95 1.41 -0.40
N LEU A 48 -6.98 1.63 -1.22
CA LEU A 48 -7.67 2.93 -1.29
C LEU A 48 -8.31 3.32 0.03
N ARG A 49 -8.91 2.37 0.76
CA ARG A 49 -9.50 2.66 2.07
C ARG A 49 -8.44 3.01 3.11
N GLN A 50 -7.31 2.30 3.07
CA GLN A 50 -6.16 2.56 3.94
C GLN A 50 -5.57 3.97 3.71
N LEU A 51 -5.31 4.33 2.44
CA LEU A 51 -4.77 5.65 2.07
C LEU A 51 -5.73 6.82 2.35
N ARG A 52 -7.03 6.53 2.48
CA ARG A 52 -8.05 7.49 2.89
C ARG A 52 -8.20 7.59 4.41
N CYS A 53 -7.47 6.83 5.21
CA CYS A 53 -7.53 6.98 6.66
C CYS A 53 -7.07 8.42 7.00
N PRO A 54 -7.93 9.25 7.60
CA PRO A 54 -7.66 10.69 7.84
C PRO A 54 -6.62 10.92 8.94
N HIS A 55 -6.18 9.83 9.55
CA HIS A 55 -5.29 9.75 10.67
C HIS A 55 -3.83 9.81 10.18
N LEU A 56 -3.20 10.97 10.32
CA LEU A 56 -1.82 11.21 9.91
C LEU A 56 -0.75 10.44 10.73
N HIS A 57 -1.15 9.63 11.72
CA HIS A 57 -0.25 8.94 12.63
C HIS A 57 -0.16 7.45 12.28
N ALA A 58 0.81 7.12 11.43
CA ALA A 58 1.26 5.75 11.23
C ALA A 58 2.41 5.43 12.17
N VAL A 59 2.33 4.29 12.83
CA VAL A 59 3.39 3.74 13.69
C VAL A 59 3.98 2.49 13.03
N PRO A 60 5.32 2.32 13.05
CA PRO A 60 5.93 1.06 12.65
C PRO A 60 5.48 -0.06 13.59
N THR A 61 5.09 -1.19 13.02
CA THR A 61 4.80 -2.43 13.74
C THR A 61 5.49 -3.59 13.04
N GLY A 62 5.79 -4.64 13.79
CA GLY A 62 6.56 -5.78 13.30
C GLY A 62 7.92 -5.86 13.99
N SER A 63 8.74 -6.78 13.54
CA SER A 63 10.06 -7.07 14.09
C SER A 63 10.97 -7.62 13.00
N GLN A 64 12.26 -7.47 13.23
CA GLN A 64 13.27 -8.09 12.39
C GLN A 64 13.44 -9.55 12.83
N HIS A 65 13.43 -10.46 11.88
CA HIS A 65 13.54 -11.90 12.09
C HIS A 65 14.89 -12.40 11.59
N TYR A 66 15.46 -13.33 12.35
CA TYR A 66 16.72 -13.98 12.03
C TYR A 66 16.57 -15.49 12.22
N ASN A 67 16.71 -16.26 11.13
CA ASN A 67 17.14 -17.66 11.22
C ASN A 67 18.59 -17.69 10.72
N GLY A 68 19.44 -18.58 11.23
CA GLY A 68 20.91 -18.55 11.01
C GLY A 68 21.45 -18.44 9.56
N ALA A 69 20.63 -18.42 8.52
CA ALA A 69 21.02 -18.09 7.15
C ALA A 69 20.20 -16.95 6.50
N ASP A 70 19.03 -16.59 7.05
CA ASP A 70 18.10 -15.63 6.44
C ASP A 70 17.75 -14.49 7.40
N VAL A 71 17.74 -13.27 6.85
CA VAL A 71 17.25 -12.05 7.52
C VAL A 71 16.04 -11.56 6.76
N TRP A 72 14.93 -11.41 7.45
CA TRP A 72 13.71 -10.80 6.89
C TRP A 72 13.02 -9.97 7.95
N ASP A 73 12.15 -9.07 7.54
CA ASP A 73 11.34 -8.27 8.45
C ASP A 73 9.87 -8.30 8.03
N ASP A 74 8.98 -8.16 9.00
CA ASP A 74 7.55 -7.94 8.78
C ASP A 74 7.15 -6.51 9.17
N VAL A 75 8.10 -5.57 9.10
CA VAL A 75 7.88 -4.19 9.52
C VAL A 75 6.95 -3.50 8.53
N ARG A 76 5.78 -3.10 9.02
CA ARG A 76 4.77 -2.34 8.28
C ARG A 76 4.38 -1.09 9.05
N LEU A 77 3.95 -0.06 8.34
CA LEU A 77 3.42 1.16 8.93
C LEU A 77 1.91 0.99 9.09
N LEU A 78 1.42 0.92 10.33
CA LEU A 78 -0.02 0.89 10.60
C LEU A 78 -0.49 2.23 11.16
N CYS A 79 -1.64 2.70 10.72
CA CYS A 79 -2.33 3.79 11.40
C CYS A 79 -2.66 3.38 12.84
N GLN A 80 -2.19 4.16 13.82
CA GLN A 80 -2.37 3.86 15.25
C GLN A 80 -3.83 3.84 15.71
N TRP A 81 -4.73 4.53 14.98
CA TRP A 81 -6.14 4.65 15.38
C TRP A 81 -7.08 3.75 14.58
N CYS A 82 -6.79 3.47 13.31
CA CYS A 82 -7.66 2.66 12.45
C CYS A 82 -7.07 1.28 12.10
N GLY A 83 -5.79 1.02 12.40
CA GLY A 83 -5.13 -0.26 12.11
C GLY A 83 -4.93 -0.54 10.61
N ALA A 84 -5.06 0.50 9.77
CA ALA A 84 -4.82 0.43 8.33
C ALA A 84 -3.31 0.43 8.03
N ASP A 85 -2.81 -0.54 7.26
CA ASP A 85 -1.46 -0.60 6.64
C ASP A 85 -1.34 0.17 5.32
#